data_AF-A0A7C3LFJ2-F1
#
_entry.id   AF-A0A7C3LFJ2-F1
#
_cell.length_a   1.000
_cell.length_b   1.000
_cell.length_c   1.000
_cell.angle_alpha   90.00
_cell.angle_beta   90.00
_cell.angle_gamma   90.00
#
_symmetry.space_group_name_H-M   'P 1'
#
loop_
_entity.id
_entity.type
_entity.pdbx_description
1 polymer ?
#
loop_
_entity_poly.entity_id
_entity_poly.type
_entity_poly.pdbx_seq_one_letter_code
_entity_poly.pdbx_strand_id
1 'polypeptide(L)'
;MEKTINAVTARQKLGQILDEAYYRGDAFVIERAGRPMAAVIPMAQYEQWRQRREEFFAMIDAVQAQTAELPPEELEEAIAEAVAAVKASEKAAMEPAG
;
A
#
# COMPACT_ATOMS: atom_id res chain seq x y z
N MET A 1 5.83 4.46 -15.21
CA MET A 1 5.27 5.81 -14.96
C MET A 1 3.75 5.70 -14.81
N GLU A 2 3.10 6.65 -14.14
CA GLU A 2 1.63 6.73 -14.08
C GLU A 2 1.10 7.66 -15.18
N LYS A 3 0.04 7.22 -15.88
CA LYS A 3 -0.59 7.93 -17.00
C LYS A 3 -2.10 7.97 -16.80
N THR A 4 -2.73 9.09 -17.15
CA THR A 4 -4.19 9.22 -17.11
C THR A 4 -4.77 9.19 -18.52
N ILE A 5 -5.78 8.35 -18.76
CA ILE A 5 -6.43 8.19 -20.07
C ILE A 5 -7.96 8.14 -19.90
N ASN A 6 -8.70 8.61 -20.90
CA ASN A 6 -10.16 8.47 -20.87
C ASN A 6 -10.62 7.05 -21.29
N ALA A 7 -11.83 6.67 -20.90
CA ALA A 7 -12.42 5.36 -21.17
C ALA A 7 -12.58 5.03 -22.67
N VAL A 8 -12.70 6.04 -23.54
CA VAL A 8 -12.78 5.84 -25.00
C VAL A 8 -11.43 5.41 -25.54
N THR A 9 -10.35 6.10 -25.15
CA THR A 9 -8.97 5.76 -25.51
C THR A 9 -8.58 4.39 -24.96
N ALA A 10 -8.96 4.09 -23.71
CA ALA A 10 -8.69 2.79 -23.10
C ALA A 10 -9.32 1.65 -23.92
N ARG A 11 -10.57 1.81 -24.38
CA ARG A 11 -11.24 0.81 -25.23
C ARG A 11 -10.55 0.64 -26.59
N GLN A 12 -10.12 1.74 -27.20
CA GLN A 12 -9.51 1.73 -28.54
C GLN A 12 -8.08 1.16 -28.54
N LYS A 13 -7.35 1.31 -27.43
CA LYS A 13 -5.91 0.99 -27.34
C LYS A 13 -5.58 -0.04 -26.27
N LEU A 14 -6.53 -0.92 -25.92
CA LEU A 14 -6.37 -1.85 -24.80
C LEU A 14 -5.11 -2.72 -24.93
N GLY A 15 -4.83 -3.27 -26.13
CA GLY A 15 -3.64 -4.09 -26.37
C GLY A 15 -2.33 -3.34 -26.06
N GLN A 16 -2.19 -2.11 -26.57
CA GLN A 16 -1.02 -1.27 -26.31
C GLN A 16 -0.86 -0.95 -24.81
N ILE A 17 -1.98 -0.67 -24.12
CA ILE A 17 -1.96 -0.38 -22.67
C ILE A 17 -1.47 -1.60 -21.89
N LEU A 18 -1.92 -2.80 -22.24
CA LEU A 18 -1.46 -4.05 -21.63
C LEU A 18 0.03 -4.28 -21.90
N ASP A 19 0.50 -4.06 -23.13
CA ASP A 19 1.92 -4.19 -23.47
C ASP A 19 2.78 -3.19 -22.69
N GLU A 20 2.36 -1.93 -22.58
CA GLU A 20 3.10 -0.92 -21.80
C GLU A 20 3.09 -1.24 -20.31
N ALA A 21 1.98 -1.73 -19.76
CA ALA A 21 1.93 -2.18 -18.37
C ALA A 21 2.85 -3.37 -18.12
N TYR A 22 2.87 -4.36 -19.03
CA TYR A 22 3.68 -5.55 -18.89
C TYR A 22 5.18 -5.29 -19.11
N TYR A 23 5.55 -4.71 -20.26
CA TYR A 23 6.95 -4.58 -20.66
C TYR A 23 7.65 -3.34 -20.10
N ARG A 24 6.92 -2.25 -19.81
CA ARG A 24 7.50 -0.99 -19.32
C ARG A 24 7.20 -0.72 -17.85
N GLY A 25 6.32 -1.50 -17.23
CA GLY A 25 5.89 -1.27 -15.86
C GLY A 25 5.05 0.00 -15.71
N ASP A 26 4.37 0.44 -16.78
CA ASP A 26 3.52 1.62 -16.72
C ASP A 26 2.18 1.32 -16.04
N ALA A 27 1.66 2.31 -15.32
CA ALA A 27 0.34 2.29 -14.70
C ALA A 27 -0.57 3.29 -15.41
N PHE A 28 -1.84 2.93 -15.58
CA PHE A 28 -2.82 3.75 -16.27
C PHE A 28 -4.07 3.95 -15.43
N VAL A 29 -4.43 5.19 -15.15
CA VAL A 29 -5.72 5.56 -14.56
C VAL A 29 -6.71 5.83 -15.68
N ILE A 30 -7.82 5.09 -15.70
CA ILE A 30 -8.89 5.23 -16.67
C ILE A 30 -9.98 6.14 -16.09
N GLU A 31 -10.27 7.22 -16.79
CA GLU A 31 -11.27 8.22 -16.39
C GLU A 31 -12.49 8.27 -17.32
N ARG A 32 -13.62 8.72 -16.78
CA ARG A 32 -14.79 9.11 -17.56
C ARG A 32 -15.29 10.46 -17.06
N ALA A 33 -15.41 11.43 -17.96
CA ALA A 33 -15.78 12.80 -17.62
C ALA A 33 -14.94 13.40 -16.48
N GLY A 34 -13.62 13.15 -16.49
CA GLY A 34 -12.67 13.63 -15.48
C GLY A 34 -12.73 12.90 -14.14
N ARG A 35 -13.53 11.84 -14.01
CA ARG A 35 -13.60 11.02 -12.80
C ARG A 35 -12.81 9.72 -12.97
N PRO A 36 -11.84 9.40 -12.10
CA PRO A 36 -11.13 8.12 -12.14
C PRO A 36 -12.09 6.98 -11.81
N MET A 37 -12.08 5.94 -12.66
CA MET A 37 -12.98 4.80 -12.57
C MET A 37 -12.25 3.48 -12.30
N ALA A 38 -11.09 3.28 -12.91
CA ALA A 38 -10.32 2.05 -12.81
C ALA A 38 -8.83 2.33 -13.06
N ALA A 39 -7.97 1.39 -12.70
CA ALA A 39 -6.56 1.43 -13.06
C ALA A 39 -6.12 0.11 -13.72
N VAL A 40 -5.20 0.22 -14.68
CA VAL A 40 -4.43 -0.92 -15.21
C VAL A 40 -3.03 -0.78 -14.66
N ILE A 41 -2.57 -1.81 -13.96
CA ILE A 41 -1.24 -1.84 -13.33
C ILE A 41 -0.51 -3.12 -13.72
N PRO A 42 0.84 -3.14 -13.66
CA PRO A 42 1.61 -4.35 -13.87
C PRO A 42 1.22 -5.46 -12.86
N MET A 43 1.18 -6.71 -13.31
CA MET A 43 0.81 -7.85 -12.43
C MET A 43 1.73 -7.98 -11.22
N ALA A 44 3.04 -7.77 -11.39
CA ALA A 44 3.98 -7.79 -10.27
C ALA A 44 3.66 -6.74 -9.19
N GLN A 45 3.14 -5.57 -9.60
CA GLN A 45 2.71 -4.53 -8.65
C GLN A 45 1.43 -4.96 -7.94
N TYR A 46 0.47 -5.53 -8.66
CA TYR A 46 -0.76 -6.06 -8.07
C TYR A 46 -0.47 -7.18 -7.05
N GLU A 47 0.44 -8.11 -7.39
CA GLU A 47 0.86 -9.19 -6.50
C GLU A 47 1.55 -8.67 -5.24
N GLN A 48 2.44 -7.69 -5.37
CA GLN A 48 3.05 -7.05 -4.19
C GLN A 48 2.02 -6.39 -3.28
N TRP A 49 1.00 -5.74 -3.85
CA TRP A 49 -0.07 -5.13 -3.04
C TRP A 49 -0.92 -6.18 -2.35
N ARG A 50 -1.22 -7.26 -3.06
CA ARG A 50 -1.97 -8.40 -2.51
C ARG A 50 -1.18 -9.07 -1.38
N GLN A 51 0.09 -9.36 -1.59
CA GLN A 51 0.96 -10.00 -0.60
C GLN A 51 1.14 -9.10 0.63
N ARG A 52 1.46 -7.81 0.46
CA ARG A 52 1.56 -6.87 1.59
C ARG A 52 0.27 -6.77 2.38
N ARG A 53 -0.88 -6.82 1.71
CA ARG A 53 -2.17 -6.81 2.39
C ARG A 53 -2.38 -8.10 3.20
N GLU A 54 -2.09 -9.26 2.62
CA GLU A 54 -2.20 -10.55 3.31
C GLU A 54 -1.24 -10.61 4.53
N GLU A 55 0.02 -10.19 4.35
CA GLU A 55 1.02 -10.11 5.43
C GLU A 55 0.61 -9.14 6.53
N PHE A 56 0.07 -7.97 6.16
CA PHE A 56 -0.39 -6.97 7.12
C PHE A 56 -1.56 -7.48 7.96
N PHE A 57 -2.54 -8.13 7.35
CA PHE A 57 -3.65 -8.71 8.10
C PHE A 57 -3.19 -9.88 8.99
N ALA A 58 -2.30 -10.75 8.50
CA ALA A 58 -1.74 -11.82 9.30
C ALA A 58 -0.97 -11.28 10.53
N MET A 59 -0.25 -10.17 10.37
CA MET A 59 0.43 -9.49 11.48
C MET A 59 -0.58 -8.96 12.51
N ILE A 60 -1.65 -8.30 12.07
CA ILE A 60 -2.71 -7.80 12.97
C ILE A 60 -3.34 -8.96 13.74
N ASP A 61 -3.73 -10.02 13.05
CA ASP A 61 -4.37 -11.19 13.65
C ASP A 61 -3.45 -11.84 14.70
N ALA A 62 -2.15 -11.94 14.40
CA ALA A 62 -1.16 -12.48 15.33
C ALA A 62 -1.01 -11.61 16.58
N VAL A 63 -1.01 -10.28 16.43
CA VAL A 63 -0.95 -9.35 17.58
C VAL A 63 -2.21 -9.47 18.41
N GLN A 64 -3.40 -9.46 17.79
CA GLN A 64 -4.68 -9.60 18.50
C GLN A 64 -4.77 -10.91 19.26
N ALA A 65 -4.33 -12.03 18.67
CA ALA A 65 -4.34 -13.32 19.35
C ALA A 65 -3.44 -13.34 20.60
N GLN A 66 -2.30 -12.63 20.55
CA GLN A 66 -1.36 -12.56 21.67
C GLN A 66 -1.80 -11.59 22.77
N THR A 67 -2.65 -10.62 22.45
CA THR A 67 -3.13 -9.60 23.40
C THR A 67 -4.58 -9.82 23.84
N ALA A 68 -5.24 -10.88 23.36
CA ALA A 68 -6.66 -11.15 23.62
C ALA A 68 -7.01 -11.32 25.11
N GLU A 69 -6.06 -11.76 25.94
CA GLU A 69 -6.26 -12.01 27.38
C GLU A 69 -5.81 -10.84 28.26
N LEU A 70 -5.25 -9.76 27.69
CA LEU A 70 -4.79 -8.60 28.45
C LEU A 70 -5.96 -7.70 28.85
N PRO A 71 -5.98 -7.19 30.10
CA PRO A 71 -6.87 -6.10 30.49
C PRO A 71 -6.69 -4.88 29.58
N PRO A 72 -7.78 -4.17 29.23
CA PRO A 72 -7.71 -3.02 28.30
C PRO A 72 -6.72 -1.93 28.73
N GLU A 73 -6.64 -1.63 30.03
CA GLU A 73 -5.76 -0.60 30.57
C GLU A 73 -4.26 -0.97 30.40
N GLU A 74 -3.90 -2.22 30.67
CA GLU A 74 -2.53 -2.72 30.48
C GLU A 74 -2.14 -2.77 28.99
N LEU A 75 -3.10 -3.09 28.12
CA LEU A 75 -2.89 -3.08 26.68
C LEU A 75 -2.65 -1.66 26.15
N GLU A 76 -3.41 -0.67 26.63
CA GLU A 76 -3.23 0.73 26.25
C GLU A 76 -1.87 1.28 26.66
N GLU A 77 -1.41 0.97 27.87
CA GLU A 77 -0.07 1.35 28.34
C GLU A 77 1.04 0.72 27.49
N ALA A 78 0.93 -0.58 27.19
CA ALA A 78 1.91 -1.28 26.36
C ALA A 78 1.96 -0.71 24.92
N ILE A 79 0.82 -0.32 24.35
CA ILE A 79 0.76 0.33 23.04
C ILE A 79 1.44 1.71 23.11
N ALA A 80 1.17 2.50 24.14
CA ALA A 80 1.75 3.83 24.30
C ALA A 80 3.28 3.77 24.41
N GLU A 81 3.81 2.80 25.17
CA GLU A 81 5.24 2.56 25.31
C GLU A 81 5.87 2.17 23.97
N ALA A 82 5.27 1.22 23.25
CA ALA A 82 5.77 0.77 21.96
C ALA A 82 5.82 1.91 20.92
N VAL A 83 4.78 2.76 20.87
CA VAL A 83 4.74 3.93 19.97
C VAL A 83 5.81 4.96 20.34
N ALA A 84 6.03 5.21 21.63
CA ALA A 84 7.06 6.13 22.09
C ALA A 84 8.47 5.64 21.73
N ALA A 85 8.73 4.34 21.87
CA ALA A 85 10.02 3.74 21.54
C ALA A 85 10.36 3.87 20.04
N VAL A 86 9.40 3.60 19.15
CA VAL A 86 9.59 3.75 17.69
C VAL A 86 9.90 5.21 17.34
N LYS A 87 9.12 6.17 17.83
CA LYS A 87 9.35 7.60 17.58
C LYS A 87 10.71 8.07 18.07
N ALA A 88 11.18 7.56 19.22
CA ALA A 88 12.51 7.86 19.73
C ALA A 88 13.61 7.30 18.82
N SER A 89 13.42 6.07 18.30
CA SER A 89 14.37 5.45 17.37
C SER A 89 14.46 6.15 16.01
N GLU A 90 13.33 6.62 15.48
CA GLU A 90 13.30 7.41 14.23
C GLU A 90 14.00 8.77 14.39
N LYS A 91 13.80 9.42 15.55
CA LYS A 91 14.47 10.68 15.87
C LYS A 91 15.98 10.52 15.99
N ALA A 92 16.44 9.44 16.63
CA ALA A 92 17.86 9.11 16.73
C ALA A 92 18.49 8.74 15.37
N ALA A 93 17.74 8.12 14.48
CA ALA A 93 18.20 7.78 13.12
C ALA A 93 18.26 9.00 12.17
N MET A 94 17.53 10.08 12.46
CA MET A 94 17.55 11.33 11.69
C MET A 94 18.70 12.28 12.13
N GLU A 95 19.36 12.02 13.27
CA GLU A 95 20.50 12.79 13.79
C GLU A 95 21.88 12.11 13.54
N PRO A 96 22.28 11.87 12.27
CA PRO A 96 23.71 11.89 11.96
C PRO A 96 24.02 12.69 10.70
N ALA A 97 24.38 13.96 10.87
CA ALA A 97 25.30 14.72 10.01
C ALA A 97 25.59 16.07 10.67
N GLY A 98 26.50 16.05 11.64
CA GLY A 98 27.29 17.21 12.07
C GLY A 98 28.72 17.03 11.59
#